data_AF-A0A2V6JSC3-F1
#
_entry.id   AF-A0A2V6JSC3-F1
#
_cell.length_a   1.000
_cell.length_b   1.000
_cell.length_c   1.000
_cell.angle_alpha   90.00
_cell.angle_beta   90.00
_cell.angle_gamma   90.00
#
_symmetry.space_group_name_H-M   'P 1'
#
loop_
_entity.id
_entity.type
_entity.pdbx_description
1 polymer ?
#
loop_
_entity_poly.entity_id
_entity_poly.type
_entity_poly.pdbx_seq_one_letter_code
_entity_poly.pdbx_strand_id
1 'polypeptide(L)'
;MAWATDAIGGAIWGVGGVASDGSNPFVTTGNTFDTLGNWGGGEAVIRFQPGPIFTGSSSDYWVPLNWLTLDTQDKDVGGCGPLLVDVPGAMPSRLVVALGKDRNAYLLDRDNLGGISTPVASAQVSNSDIVQAAVTYRTKQGTYVAFRASSTTISAFRITATNPPAIVNAWSATQPGRAAPFATSTDATNTVIVWVVGADVDGDQRLHGFDGDTGNVVYAGGGPDELLSGSRRFNTGIAARGRIYLANDYKVYSFALPGIVPTPTPTPRPRPTPRHRPTPPVRPIPLR
;
A
#
# COMPACT_ATOMS: atom_id res chain seq x y z
N MET A 1 -8.49 -20.63 -13.72
CA MET A 1 -7.83 -21.24 -12.54
C MET A 1 -7.62 -20.14 -11.51
N ALA A 2 -7.73 -20.46 -10.22
CA ALA A 2 -7.35 -19.58 -9.12
C ALA A 2 -6.05 -20.11 -8.51
N TRP A 3 -5.12 -19.22 -8.15
CA TRP A 3 -3.88 -19.58 -7.47
C TRP A 3 -4.11 -19.67 -5.96
N ALA A 4 -3.38 -20.58 -5.32
CA ALA A 4 -3.26 -20.70 -3.86
C ALA A 4 -1.83 -21.16 -3.54
N THR A 5 -1.41 -20.99 -2.28
CA THR A 5 -0.17 -21.56 -1.77
C THR A 5 -0.23 -23.09 -1.76
N ASP A 6 0.91 -23.74 -1.99
CA ASP A 6 1.01 -25.20 -1.95
C ASP A 6 0.99 -25.74 -0.51
N ALA A 7 1.50 -24.96 0.43
CA ALA A 7 1.43 -25.26 1.86
C ALA A 7 0.13 -24.78 2.49
N ILE A 8 -0.21 -25.36 3.65
CA ILE A 8 -1.32 -24.92 4.50
C ILE A 8 -0.99 -23.52 5.04
N GLY A 9 -1.94 -22.60 5.03
CA GLY A 9 -1.73 -21.22 5.45
C GLY A 9 -1.46 -20.29 4.26
N GLY A 10 -0.42 -19.45 4.35
CA GLY A 10 0.08 -18.64 3.25
C GLY A 10 -0.89 -17.56 2.75
N ALA A 11 -1.88 -17.19 3.57
CA ALA A 11 -2.97 -16.35 3.14
C ALA A 11 -2.54 -14.88 2.94
N ILE A 12 -3.24 -14.20 2.03
CA ILE A 12 -3.01 -12.79 1.68
C ILE A 12 -3.85 -11.91 2.61
N TRP A 13 -3.29 -11.58 3.78
CA TRP A 13 -3.94 -10.74 4.80
C TRP A 13 -3.42 -9.29 4.85
N GLY A 14 -2.36 -8.99 4.10
CA GLY A 14 -1.68 -7.71 4.13
C GLY A 14 -2.63 -6.53 3.95
N VAL A 15 -2.70 -5.68 4.98
CA VAL A 15 -3.55 -4.48 4.95
C VAL A 15 -3.03 -3.53 3.86
N GLY A 16 -3.95 -2.94 3.09
CA GLY A 16 -3.62 -2.23 1.83
C GLY A 16 -3.88 -3.08 0.60
N GLY A 17 -3.94 -4.41 0.77
CA GLY A 17 -4.42 -5.36 -0.22
C GLY A 17 -3.46 -5.57 -1.38
N VAL A 18 -4.02 -5.85 -2.55
CA VAL A 18 -3.29 -6.13 -3.79
C VAL A 18 -2.76 -4.83 -4.38
N ALA A 19 -1.46 -4.74 -4.60
CA ALA A 19 -0.88 -3.66 -5.39
C ALA A 19 -0.84 -4.02 -6.88
N SER A 20 -0.82 -3.04 -7.77
CA SER A 20 -0.72 -3.29 -9.21
C SER A 20 0.09 -2.21 -9.91
N ASP A 21 0.92 -2.64 -10.87
CA ASP A 21 1.62 -1.74 -11.79
C ASP A 21 0.74 -1.37 -13.02
N GLY A 22 -0.54 -1.73 -12.99
CA GLY A 22 -1.49 -1.58 -14.10
C GLY A 22 -1.63 -2.84 -14.97
N SER A 23 -0.72 -3.81 -14.84
CA SER A 23 -0.71 -5.07 -15.59
C SER A 23 -0.63 -6.28 -14.67
N ASN A 24 0.30 -6.26 -13.73
CA ASN A 24 0.65 -7.34 -12.83
C ASN A 24 0.15 -7.00 -11.42
N PRO A 25 -0.64 -7.88 -10.79
CA PRO A 25 -0.93 -7.78 -9.37
C PRO A 25 0.23 -8.30 -8.51
N PHE A 26 0.40 -7.68 -7.35
CA PHE A 26 1.39 -8.06 -6.34
C PHE A 26 0.71 -8.23 -4.99
N VAL A 27 1.09 -9.28 -4.26
CA VAL A 27 0.58 -9.58 -2.93
C VAL A 27 1.71 -9.99 -2.00
N THR A 28 1.45 -9.92 -0.72
CA THR A 28 2.28 -10.52 0.32
C THR A 28 1.52 -11.66 0.99
N THR A 29 2.21 -12.77 1.25
CA THR A 29 1.63 -13.94 1.93
C THR A 29 2.12 -14.01 3.38
N GLY A 30 1.26 -14.53 4.25
CA GLY A 30 1.58 -14.80 5.65
C GLY A 30 2.19 -16.18 5.88
N ASN A 31 2.15 -16.63 7.13
CA ASN A 31 2.80 -17.86 7.56
C ASN A 31 2.24 -19.09 6.87
N THR A 32 3.13 -20.03 6.57
CA THR A 32 2.79 -21.40 6.18
C THR A 32 3.02 -22.39 7.32
N PHE A 33 2.30 -23.52 7.27
CA PHE A 33 2.33 -24.57 8.28
C PHE A 33 2.65 -25.92 7.64
N ASP A 34 3.20 -26.84 8.43
CA ASP A 34 3.51 -28.22 8.03
C ASP A 34 4.35 -28.34 6.73
N THR A 35 5.24 -27.38 6.51
CA THR A 35 6.02 -27.24 5.26
C THR A 35 7.12 -28.29 5.08
N LEU A 36 7.45 -29.04 6.14
CA LEU A 36 8.57 -29.99 6.19
C LEU A 36 9.92 -29.37 5.74
N GLY A 37 10.07 -28.05 5.92
CA GLY A 37 11.26 -27.29 5.51
C GLY A 37 11.31 -26.91 4.03
N ASN A 38 10.27 -27.20 3.24
CA ASN A 38 10.18 -26.82 1.84
C ASN A 38 9.28 -25.59 1.69
N TRP A 39 9.73 -24.59 0.93
CA TRP A 39 8.91 -23.40 0.71
C TRP A 39 7.65 -23.75 -0.10
N GLY A 40 6.49 -23.30 0.37
CA GLY A 40 5.18 -23.61 -0.22
C GLY A 40 4.30 -22.40 -0.49
N GLY A 41 4.89 -21.21 -0.67
CA GLY A 41 4.16 -19.99 -1.04
C GLY A 41 3.92 -18.96 0.07
N GLY A 42 4.27 -19.27 1.32
CA GLY A 42 4.21 -18.35 2.47
C GLY A 42 5.39 -17.37 2.54
N GLU A 43 5.29 -16.39 3.43
CA GLU A 43 6.38 -15.44 3.72
C GLU A 43 6.97 -14.75 2.48
N ALA A 44 6.13 -14.47 1.49
CA ALA A 44 6.59 -14.07 0.17
C ALA A 44 5.97 -12.76 -0.30
N VAL A 45 6.66 -12.07 -1.20
CA VAL A 45 6.03 -11.19 -2.18
C VAL A 45 5.80 -12.01 -3.43
N ILE A 46 4.55 -12.09 -3.91
CA ILE A 46 4.17 -12.81 -5.12
C ILE A 46 3.72 -11.79 -6.17
N ARG A 47 4.23 -11.92 -7.39
CA ARG A 47 3.78 -11.23 -8.59
C ARG A 47 3.00 -12.20 -9.47
N PHE A 48 1.82 -11.77 -9.91
CA PHE A 48 1.05 -12.49 -10.92
C PHE A 48 1.20 -11.82 -12.27
N GLN A 49 1.13 -12.60 -13.34
CA GLN A 49 0.96 -12.11 -14.71
C GLN A 49 -0.50 -11.71 -14.95
N PRO A 50 -0.81 -10.96 -16.03
CA PRO A 50 -2.19 -10.63 -16.40
C PRO A 50 -3.05 -11.90 -16.52
N GLY A 51 -4.25 -11.88 -15.94
CA GLY A 51 -5.10 -13.07 -15.84
C GLY A 51 -4.92 -13.86 -14.53
N PRO A 52 -4.62 -13.15 -13.44
CA PRO A 52 -3.74 -13.53 -12.30
C PRO A 52 -3.11 -14.94 -12.38
N ILE A 53 -2.06 -15.08 -13.19
CA ILE A 53 -1.31 -16.35 -13.34
C ILE A 53 0.00 -16.26 -12.55
N PHE A 54 0.24 -17.22 -11.66
CA PHE A 54 1.55 -17.40 -11.04
C PHE A 54 2.34 -18.44 -11.82
N THR A 55 3.54 -18.08 -12.28
CA THR A 55 4.36 -18.97 -13.12
C THR A 55 5.27 -19.90 -12.32
N GLY A 56 5.54 -19.59 -11.04
CA GLY A 56 6.57 -20.26 -10.24
C GLY A 56 8.01 -19.87 -10.62
N SER A 57 8.21 -18.95 -11.58
CA SER A 57 9.52 -18.40 -11.91
C SER A 57 10.08 -17.57 -10.75
N SER A 58 11.38 -17.63 -10.50
CA SER A 58 12.03 -16.77 -9.49
C SER A 58 11.88 -15.28 -9.76
N SER A 59 11.56 -14.87 -11.00
CA SER A 59 11.20 -13.48 -11.32
C SER A 59 9.88 -13.03 -10.70
N ASP A 60 9.00 -13.98 -10.38
CA ASP A 60 7.60 -13.75 -10.01
C ASP A 60 7.36 -13.91 -8.50
N TYR A 61 8.39 -14.18 -7.71
CA TYR A 61 8.30 -14.16 -6.25
C TYR A 61 9.61 -13.78 -5.58
N TRP A 62 9.51 -13.23 -4.38
CA TRP A 62 10.63 -13.08 -3.46
C TRP A 62 10.28 -13.70 -2.12
N VAL A 63 11.25 -14.37 -1.50
CA VAL A 63 11.14 -15.00 -0.18
C VAL A 63 12.44 -14.74 0.58
N PRO A 64 12.39 -14.29 1.84
CA PRO A 64 13.60 -14.10 2.63
C PRO A 64 14.24 -15.45 2.97
N LEU A 65 15.57 -15.49 3.05
CA LEU A 65 16.33 -16.72 3.34
C LEU A 65 15.93 -17.39 4.67
N ASN A 66 15.42 -16.61 5.63
CA ASN A 66 14.96 -17.07 6.94
C ASN A 66 13.44 -17.27 7.02
N TRP A 67 12.73 -17.42 5.90
CA TRP A 67 11.26 -17.58 5.86
C TRP A 67 10.74 -18.64 6.85
N LEU A 68 11.42 -19.78 6.99
CA LEU A 68 11.00 -20.84 7.91
C LEU A 68 11.08 -20.38 9.39
N THR A 69 12.04 -19.52 9.72
CA THR A 69 12.11 -18.89 11.04
C THR A 69 10.98 -17.89 11.22
N LEU A 70 10.60 -17.15 10.18
CA LEU A 70 9.47 -16.22 10.25
C LEU A 70 8.14 -16.96 10.49
N ASP A 71 7.90 -18.06 9.77
CA ASP A 71 6.77 -18.97 9.97
C ASP A 71 6.65 -19.41 11.42
N THR A 72 7.74 -19.95 11.97
CA THR A 72 7.75 -20.52 13.33
C THR A 72 7.61 -19.47 14.44
N GLN A 73 7.79 -18.18 14.12
CA GLN A 73 7.76 -17.09 15.09
C GLN A 73 6.59 -16.11 14.90
N ASP A 74 5.65 -16.38 13.98
CA ASP A 74 4.56 -15.45 13.62
C ASP A 74 5.12 -14.07 13.22
N LYS A 75 6.15 -14.07 12.35
CA LYS A 75 6.85 -12.87 11.88
C LYS A 75 6.64 -12.62 10.39
N ASP A 76 5.38 -12.69 9.96
CA ASP A 76 4.96 -12.60 8.57
C ASP A 76 5.57 -11.41 7.82
N VAL A 77 6.07 -11.67 6.61
CA VAL A 77 6.21 -10.66 5.56
C VAL A 77 4.85 -10.05 5.21
N GLY A 78 3.77 -10.82 5.32
CA GLY A 78 2.38 -10.43 5.04
C GLY A 78 1.69 -9.47 6.03
N GLY A 79 2.43 -8.81 6.92
CA GLY A 79 1.86 -7.84 7.87
C GLY A 79 1.29 -6.58 7.18
N CYS A 80 1.86 -6.20 6.04
CA CYS A 80 1.41 -5.11 5.19
C CYS A 80 1.26 -5.60 3.75
N GLY A 81 0.32 -5.04 2.98
CA GLY A 81 0.32 -5.22 1.53
C GLY A 81 1.57 -4.60 0.90
N PRO A 82 2.05 -5.15 -0.25
CA PRO A 82 3.24 -4.63 -0.90
C PRO A 82 3.00 -3.22 -1.45
N LEU A 83 4.03 -2.37 -1.46
CA LEU A 83 3.97 -1.06 -2.10
C LEU A 83 4.85 -1.02 -3.33
N LEU A 84 4.32 -0.52 -4.45
CA LEU A 84 5.11 -0.31 -5.65
C LEU A 84 5.64 1.11 -5.65
N VAL A 85 6.95 1.26 -5.83
CA VAL A 85 7.61 2.57 -5.79
C VAL A 85 8.70 2.72 -6.83
N ASP A 86 8.67 3.82 -7.58
CA ASP A 86 9.71 4.18 -8.52
C ASP A 86 10.67 5.19 -7.86
N VAL A 87 11.97 4.92 -7.96
CA VAL A 87 13.05 5.74 -7.41
C VAL A 87 13.95 6.19 -8.56
N PRO A 88 13.66 7.34 -9.21
CA PRO A 88 14.50 7.87 -10.27
C PRO A 88 15.95 8.03 -9.81
N GLY A 89 16.90 7.55 -10.63
CA GLY A 89 18.33 7.60 -10.32
C GLY A 89 18.87 6.42 -9.52
N ALA A 90 18.02 5.51 -9.03
CA ALA A 90 18.44 4.24 -8.44
C ALA A 90 18.55 3.12 -9.49
N MET A 91 19.28 2.06 -9.14
CA MET A 91 19.38 0.83 -9.93
C MET A 91 19.36 -0.38 -8.99
N PRO A 92 18.30 -1.21 -9.00
CA PRO A 92 17.06 -1.04 -9.78
C PRO A 92 16.22 0.17 -9.34
N SER A 93 15.51 0.79 -10.28
CA SER A 93 14.66 1.98 -10.01
C SER A 93 13.20 1.63 -9.73
N ARG A 94 12.71 0.48 -10.20
CA ARG A 94 11.33 0.02 -10.03
C ARG A 94 11.33 -1.00 -8.91
N LEU A 95 10.84 -0.59 -7.74
CA LEU A 95 10.94 -1.41 -6.54
C LEU A 95 9.57 -1.89 -6.05
N VAL A 96 9.59 -3.00 -5.32
CA VAL A 96 8.55 -3.36 -4.36
C VAL A 96 9.09 -3.14 -2.97
N VAL A 97 8.29 -2.52 -2.10
CA VAL A 97 8.54 -2.43 -0.67
C VAL A 97 7.66 -3.43 0.04
N ALA A 98 8.26 -4.32 0.83
CA ALA A 98 7.55 -5.16 1.79
C ALA A 98 7.91 -4.75 3.22
N LEU A 99 6.92 -4.79 4.11
CA LEU A 99 7.07 -4.48 5.54
C LEU A 99 6.53 -5.65 6.35
N GLY A 100 7.37 -6.26 7.17
CA GLY A 100 7.03 -7.46 7.92
C GLY A 100 6.75 -7.23 9.41
N LYS A 101 6.04 -8.17 10.03
CA LYS A 101 5.94 -8.29 11.49
C LYS A 101 7.30 -8.47 12.17
N ASP A 102 8.29 -8.92 11.42
CA ASP A 102 9.69 -9.01 11.80
C ASP A 102 10.39 -7.64 12.00
N ARG A 103 9.67 -6.53 11.79
CA ARG A 103 10.09 -5.14 11.98
C ARG A 103 10.98 -4.59 10.87
N ASN A 104 11.15 -5.35 9.80
CA ASN A 104 12.02 -4.97 8.69
C ASN A 104 11.23 -4.38 7.53
N ALA A 105 11.91 -3.51 6.79
CA ALA A 105 11.54 -3.12 5.45
C ALA A 105 12.48 -3.81 4.45
N TYR A 106 11.92 -4.21 3.32
CA TYR A 106 12.61 -4.92 2.24
C TYR A 106 12.41 -4.18 0.93
N LEU A 107 13.48 -3.92 0.20
CA LEU A 107 13.44 -3.43 -1.18
C LEU A 107 13.72 -4.59 -2.13
N LEU A 108 12.82 -4.79 -3.09
CA LEU A 108 12.89 -5.85 -4.09
C LEU A 108 12.87 -5.23 -5.48
N ASP A 109 13.57 -5.83 -6.43
CA ASP A 109 13.45 -5.45 -7.83
C ASP A 109 12.08 -5.91 -8.36
N ARG A 110 11.23 -4.95 -8.74
CA ARG A 110 9.87 -5.23 -9.23
C ARG A 110 9.88 -6.04 -10.52
N ASP A 111 10.91 -5.86 -11.34
CA ASP A 111 11.00 -6.50 -12.64
C ASP A 111 11.65 -7.89 -12.55
N ASN A 112 12.32 -8.21 -11.43
CA ASN A 112 12.86 -9.54 -11.13
C ASN A 112 12.96 -9.79 -9.60
N LEU A 113 11.94 -10.41 -9.01
CA LEU A 113 11.85 -10.56 -7.55
C LEU A 113 12.93 -11.47 -6.92
N GLY A 114 13.56 -12.35 -7.70
CA GLY A 114 14.78 -13.06 -7.30
C GLY A 114 14.59 -14.37 -6.52
N GLY A 115 13.35 -14.83 -6.31
CA GLY A 115 13.05 -16.09 -5.63
C GLY A 115 13.45 -16.08 -4.14
N ILE A 116 13.93 -17.22 -3.64
CA ILE A 116 14.46 -17.34 -2.27
C ILE A 116 15.86 -16.73 -2.25
N SER A 117 15.99 -15.48 -1.79
CA SER A 117 17.22 -14.70 -1.95
C SER A 117 17.34 -13.55 -0.96
N THR A 118 18.52 -12.91 -0.91
CA THR A 118 18.68 -11.62 -0.24
C THR A 118 17.96 -10.52 -1.03
N PRO A 119 17.26 -9.60 -0.36
CA PRO A 119 16.62 -8.45 -1.02
C PRO A 119 17.69 -7.49 -1.61
N VAL A 120 17.25 -6.54 -2.43
CA VAL A 120 18.11 -5.43 -2.91
C VAL A 120 18.68 -4.65 -1.72
N ALA A 121 17.83 -4.38 -0.73
CA ALA A 121 18.23 -3.86 0.57
C ALA A 121 17.21 -4.26 1.64
N SER A 122 17.66 -4.31 2.89
CA SER A 122 16.78 -4.40 4.05
C SER A 122 17.27 -3.53 5.19
N ALA A 123 16.36 -3.13 6.06
CA ALA A 123 16.67 -2.43 7.30
C ALA A 123 15.59 -2.70 8.34
N GLN A 124 15.97 -2.80 9.61
CA GLN A 124 15.03 -2.74 10.71
C GLN A 124 14.50 -1.31 10.83
N VAL A 125 13.22 -1.11 10.57
CA VAL A 125 12.58 0.21 10.56
C VAL A 125 11.65 0.41 11.77
N SER A 126 11.40 -0.63 12.55
CA SER A 126 10.54 -0.60 13.73
C SER A 126 11.12 -1.36 14.93
N ASN A 127 10.57 -1.07 16.11
CA ASN A 127 10.77 -1.86 17.33
C ASN A 127 9.53 -2.71 17.68
N SER A 128 8.51 -2.70 16.83
CA SER A 128 7.26 -3.44 17.00
C SER A 128 6.80 -4.03 15.67
N ASP A 129 5.99 -5.09 15.75
CA ASP A 129 5.47 -5.79 14.58
C ASP A 129 4.70 -4.82 13.67
N ILE A 130 5.04 -4.83 12.37
CA ILE A 130 4.43 -3.94 11.38
C ILE A 130 3.21 -4.63 10.78
N VAL A 131 2.02 -4.25 11.28
CA VAL A 131 0.72 -4.72 10.80
C VAL A 131 -0.17 -3.52 10.52
N GLN A 132 -0.33 -3.14 9.25
CA GLN A 132 -1.04 -1.93 8.77
C GLN A 132 -0.91 -1.76 7.24
N ALA A 133 -1.57 -0.77 6.64
CA ALA A 133 -1.24 -0.30 5.29
C ALA A 133 -0.30 0.90 5.37
N ALA A 134 0.80 0.90 4.61
CA ALA A 134 1.70 2.04 4.52
C ALA A 134 1.30 2.95 3.35
N VAL A 135 1.98 4.09 3.24
CA VAL A 135 1.85 4.98 2.08
C VAL A 135 3.23 5.33 1.52
N THR A 136 3.37 5.29 0.20
CA THR A 136 4.52 5.84 -0.51
C THR A 136 4.21 7.25 -1.01
N TYR A 137 5.23 8.11 -1.03
CA TYR A 137 5.14 9.44 -1.63
C TYR A 137 6.52 9.90 -2.10
N ARG A 138 6.53 10.97 -2.89
CA ARG A 138 7.77 11.62 -3.34
C ARG A 138 7.73 13.09 -2.97
N THR A 139 8.87 13.61 -2.54
CA THR A 139 9.12 15.03 -2.42
C THR A 139 10.31 15.39 -3.31
N LYS A 140 10.69 16.67 -3.35
CA LYS A 140 11.96 17.08 -3.96
C LYS A 140 13.19 16.43 -3.30
N GLN A 141 13.08 15.99 -2.05
CA GLN A 141 14.21 15.40 -1.32
C GLN A 141 14.36 13.89 -1.55
N GLY A 142 13.35 13.22 -2.10
CA GLY A 142 13.43 11.81 -2.45
C GLY A 142 12.10 11.07 -2.39
N THR A 143 12.21 9.76 -2.35
CA THR A 143 11.10 8.81 -2.27
C THR A 143 10.99 8.27 -0.86
N TYR A 144 9.76 8.25 -0.32
CA TYR A 144 9.48 7.92 1.07
C TYR A 144 8.45 6.81 1.19
N VAL A 145 8.52 6.11 2.32
CA VAL A 145 7.49 5.22 2.82
C VAL A 145 7.17 5.67 4.23
N ALA A 146 5.92 6.08 4.48
CA ALA A 146 5.42 6.31 5.84
C ALA A 146 4.51 5.17 6.29
N PHE A 147 4.67 4.79 7.54
CA PHE A 147 3.99 3.65 8.14
C PHE A 147 3.84 3.87 9.64
N ARG A 148 2.88 3.17 10.23
CA ARG A 148 2.74 3.09 11.68
C ARG A 148 3.81 2.14 12.25
N ALA A 149 4.78 2.68 12.99
CA ALA A 149 5.85 1.90 13.61
C ALA A 149 5.40 1.22 14.91
N SER A 150 4.49 1.84 15.68
CA SER A 150 3.92 1.26 16.91
C SER A 150 2.48 1.74 17.13
N SER A 151 1.84 1.46 18.27
CA SER A 151 0.55 2.10 18.61
C SER A 151 0.68 3.58 19.02
N THR A 152 1.91 4.09 19.12
CA THR A 152 2.22 5.45 19.60
C THR A 152 3.16 6.23 18.67
N THR A 153 3.60 5.63 17.57
CA THR A 153 4.61 6.21 16.68
C THR A 153 4.23 6.00 15.22
N ILE A 154 4.27 7.09 14.46
CA ILE A 154 4.33 7.09 13.00
C ILE A 154 5.76 7.40 12.58
N SER A 155 6.26 6.68 11.57
CA SER A 155 7.62 6.85 11.06
C SER A 155 7.63 6.87 9.55
N ALA A 156 8.67 7.47 8.99
CA ALA A 156 9.00 7.33 7.59
C ALA A 156 10.48 7.00 7.38
N PHE A 157 10.75 6.26 6.31
CA PHE A 157 12.09 6.10 5.77
C PHE A 157 12.13 6.59 4.32
N ARG A 158 13.33 7.01 3.89
CA ARG A 158 13.65 7.33 2.50
C ARG A 158 14.29 6.13 1.81
N ILE A 159 14.07 6.03 0.51
CA ILE A 159 14.81 5.13 -0.38
C ILE A 159 15.81 6.00 -1.16
N THR A 160 17.10 5.66 -1.07
CA THR A 160 18.15 6.45 -1.72
C THR A 160 18.15 6.25 -3.24
N ALA A 161 18.42 7.32 -3.99
CA ALA A 161 18.66 7.26 -5.44
C ALA A 161 20.10 6.83 -5.74
N THR A 162 20.50 5.66 -5.24
CA THR A 162 21.84 5.06 -5.40
C THR A 162 21.77 3.70 -6.07
N ASN A 163 22.93 3.16 -6.45
CA ASN A 163 23.05 1.89 -7.16
C ASN A 163 23.95 0.94 -6.34
N PRO A 164 23.40 0.05 -5.48
CA PRO A 164 21.97 -0.20 -5.24
C PRO A 164 21.29 0.85 -4.33
N PRO A 165 19.94 0.93 -4.35
CA PRO A 165 19.18 1.75 -3.41
C PRO A 165 19.29 1.20 -1.98
N ALA A 166 19.26 2.08 -0.99
CA ALA A 166 19.30 1.77 0.43
C ALA A 166 18.08 2.36 1.16
N ILE A 167 17.80 1.84 2.35
CA ILE A 167 16.76 2.33 3.26
C ILE A 167 17.41 3.21 4.33
N VAL A 168 16.96 4.45 4.46
CA VAL A 168 17.49 5.41 5.45
C VAL A 168 16.34 6.00 6.25
N ASN A 169 16.47 6.06 7.58
CA ASN A 169 15.47 6.70 8.42
C ASN A 169 15.27 8.18 8.01
N ALA A 170 14.02 8.63 7.93
CA ALA A 170 13.69 10.00 7.56
C ALA A 170 13.24 10.81 8.78
N TRP A 171 12.16 10.35 9.41
CA TRP A 171 11.58 11.01 10.58
C TRP A 171 10.70 10.04 11.36
N SER A 172 10.40 10.40 12.60
CA SER A 172 9.39 9.74 13.44
C SER A 172 8.68 10.78 14.30
N ALA A 173 7.40 10.58 14.55
CA ALA A 173 6.59 11.44 15.39
C ALA A 173 5.71 10.62 16.34
N THR A 174 5.45 11.17 17.52
CA THR A 174 4.49 10.58 18.47
C THR A 174 3.09 10.76 17.91
N GLN A 175 2.42 9.64 17.66
CA GLN A 175 1.04 9.59 17.19
C GLN A 175 0.35 8.36 17.79
N PRO A 176 -0.55 8.53 18.76
CA PRO A 176 -1.35 7.43 19.28
C PRO A 176 -2.34 6.92 18.22
N GLY A 177 -2.62 5.63 18.21
CA GLY A 177 -3.65 5.00 17.39
C GLY A 177 -3.13 4.02 16.34
N ARG A 178 -4.08 3.36 15.65
CA ARG A 178 -3.80 2.21 14.78
C ARG A 178 -4.35 2.33 13.36
N ALA A 179 -4.67 3.54 12.90
CA ALA A 179 -5.09 3.78 11.52
C ALA A 179 -3.94 3.57 10.53
N ALA A 180 -4.29 3.38 9.26
CA ALA A 180 -3.32 3.39 8.17
C ALA A 180 -3.04 4.84 7.72
N PRO A 181 -1.77 5.26 7.57
CA PRO A 181 -1.46 6.55 7.01
C PRO A 181 -1.88 6.65 5.53
N PHE A 182 -2.10 7.89 5.08
CA PHE A 182 -2.27 8.25 3.68
C PHE A 182 -1.57 9.58 3.42
N ALA A 183 -1.32 9.91 2.16
CA ALA A 183 -0.60 11.13 1.80
C ALA A 183 -1.43 11.98 0.84
N THR A 184 -1.35 13.29 1.00
CA THR A 184 -1.89 14.25 0.03
C THR A 184 -0.81 15.22 -0.39
N SER A 185 -0.92 15.76 -1.59
CA SER A 185 -0.09 16.87 -2.04
C SER A 185 -0.87 17.71 -3.03
N THR A 186 -0.60 19.03 -3.06
CA THR A 186 -1.23 19.93 -4.04
C THR A 186 -0.56 19.86 -5.42
N ASP A 187 0.69 19.37 -5.48
CA ASP A 187 1.50 19.34 -6.70
C ASP A 187 2.34 18.05 -6.84
N ALA A 188 1.99 17.04 -6.06
CA ALA A 188 2.65 15.73 -5.96
C ALA A 188 4.13 15.75 -5.52
N THR A 189 4.73 16.91 -5.18
CA THR A 189 6.20 16.99 -4.96
C THR A 189 6.70 18.01 -3.92
N ASN A 190 6.01 19.10 -3.62
CA ASN A 190 6.52 20.15 -2.72
C ASN A 190 5.82 20.22 -1.36
N THR A 191 4.56 19.82 -1.29
CA THR A 191 3.71 19.99 -0.11
C THR A 191 3.06 18.66 0.28
N VAL A 192 3.87 17.63 0.45
CA VAL A 192 3.32 16.34 0.90
C VAL A 192 2.98 16.44 2.38
N ILE A 193 1.73 16.12 2.71
CA ILE A 193 1.28 15.92 4.09
C ILE A 193 0.93 14.45 4.25
N VAL A 194 1.54 13.80 5.24
CA VAL A 194 1.17 12.46 5.68
C VAL A 194 0.10 12.60 6.75
N TRP A 195 -1.05 12.00 6.50
CA TRP A 195 -2.21 12.03 7.38
C TRP A 195 -2.41 10.69 8.06
N VAL A 196 -2.89 10.72 9.29
CA VAL A 196 -3.26 9.53 10.04
C VAL A 196 -4.31 9.90 11.09
N VAL A 197 -5.22 8.98 11.38
CA VAL A 197 -6.19 9.14 12.46
C VAL A 197 -5.68 8.45 13.71
N GLY A 198 -5.81 9.10 14.87
CA GLY A 198 -5.67 8.42 16.15
C GLY A 198 -6.83 7.48 16.42
N ALA A 199 -6.89 6.37 15.67
CA ALA A 199 -8.02 5.44 15.69
C ALA A 199 -7.84 4.30 16.71
N ASP A 200 -8.96 3.64 17.03
CA ASP A 200 -9.10 2.54 17.98
C ASP A 200 -8.87 2.97 19.45
N VAL A 201 -8.89 2.01 20.38
CA VAL A 201 -8.76 2.21 21.84
C VAL A 201 -7.47 2.93 22.26
N ASP A 202 -6.44 2.86 21.42
CA ASP A 202 -5.12 3.44 21.68
C ASP A 202 -4.99 4.88 21.14
N GLY A 203 -6.01 5.40 20.45
CA GLY A 203 -5.97 6.66 19.72
C GLY A 203 -6.77 7.80 20.37
N ASP A 204 -6.47 9.03 19.96
CA ASP A 204 -7.15 10.25 20.45
C ASP A 204 -8.40 10.65 19.65
N GLN A 205 -8.78 9.83 18.67
CA GLN A 205 -9.88 10.03 17.75
C GLN A 205 -9.77 11.35 16.96
N ARG A 206 -8.56 11.81 16.63
CA ARG A 206 -8.36 13.02 15.82
C ARG A 206 -7.61 12.71 14.53
N LEU A 207 -7.82 13.54 13.51
CA LEU A 207 -7.00 13.54 12.30
C LEU A 207 -5.73 14.34 12.57
N HIS A 208 -4.59 13.77 12.24
CA HIS A 208 -3.28 14.41 12.36
C HIS A 208 -2.60 14.46 11.00
N GLY A 209 -1.88 15.54 10.74
CA GLY A 209 -1.12 15.79 9.53
C GLY A 209 0.33 16.11 9.87
N PHE A 210 1.24 15.48 9.14
CA PHE A 210 2.68 15.61 9.31
C PHE A 210 3.32 16.05 8.00
N ASP A 211 4.27 16.99 8.06
CA ASP A 211 5.11 17.36 6.93
C ASP A 211 5.86 16.13 6.40
N GLY A 212 5.76 15.84 5.11
CA GLY A 212 6.31 14.62 4.51
C GLY A 212 7.84 14.56 4.52
N ASP A 213 8.54 15.68 4.63
CA ASP A 213 10.01 15.67 4.66
C ASP A 213 10.57 15.55 6.07
N THR A 214 9.88 16.14 7.05
CA THR A 214 10.42 16.37 8.40
C THR A 214 9.65 15.66 9.51
N GLY A 215 8.40 15.23 9.26
CA GLY A 215 7.52 14.68 10.30
C GLY A 215 7.01 15.73 11.29
N ASN A 216 7.21 17.02 11.04
CA ASN A 216 6.65 18.09 11.87
C ASN A 216 5.12 18.09 11.77
N VAL A 217 4.46 18.30 12.91
CA VAL A 217 3.00 18.40 12.96
C VAL A 217 2.55 19.67 12.21
N VAL A 218 1.71 19.49 11.18
CA VAL A 218 1.05 20.58 10.45
C VAL A 218 -0.45 20.65 10.76
N TYR A 219 -1.00 19.60 11.35
CA TYR A 219 -2.39 19.54 11.83
C TYR A 219 -2.49 18.53 12.99
N ALA A 220 -3.11 18.91 14.11
CA ALA A 220 -3.14 18.12 15.35
C ALA A 220 -4.57 17.76 15.82
N GLY A 221 -5.53 17.72 14.89
CA GLY A 221 -6.96 17.76 15.18
C GLY A 221 -7.37 19.18 15.58
N GLY A 222 -8.44 19.71 15.01
CA GLY A 222 -8.88 21.08 15.29
C GLY A 222 -9.54 21.22 16.65
N GLY A 223 -10.76 21.79 16.70
CA GLY A 223 -11.41 22.12 17.97
C GLY A 223 -11.64 20.92 18.92
N PRO A 224 -11.94 21.17 20.22
CA PRO A 224 -12.22 20.12 21.19
C PRO A 224 -13.28 19.10 20.74
N ASP A 225 -14.28 19.53 19.97
CA ASP A 225 -15.38 18.69 19.50
C ASP A 225 -15.12 17.97 18.16
N GLU A 226 -13.93 18.15 17.56
CA GLU A 226 -13.55 17.51 16.29
C GLU A 226 -13.06 16.06 16.50
N LEU A 227 -13.86 15.26 17.20
CA LEU A 227 -13.58 13.86 17.46
C LEU A 227 -14.20 12.95 16.38
N LEU A 228 -13.36 12.13 15.78
CA LEU A 228 -13.66 11.07 14.84
C LEU A 228 -14.16 9.82 15.58
N SER A 229 -15.34 9.93 16.21
CA SER A 229 -15.95 8.83 16.96
C SER A 229 -16.07 7.57 16.12
N GLY A 230 -15.77 6.40 16.69
CA GLY A 230 -15.91 5.12 15.99
C GLY A 230 -14.87 4.89 14.89
N SER A 231 -13.72 5.57 14.94
CA SER A 231 -12.59 5.27 14.05
C SER A 231 -11.94 3.94 14.44
N ARG A 232 -11.73 3.06 13.47
CA ARG A 232 -11.16 1.71 13.66
C ARG A 232 -9.72 1.63 13.16
N ARG A 233 -8.97 0.65 13.67
CA ARG A 233 -7.63 0.32 13.15
C ARG A 233 -7.67 0.05 11.64
N PHE A 234 -6.56 0.28 10.97
CA PHE A 234 -6.36 0.09 9.53
C PHE A 234 -7.18 1.00 8.61
N ASN A 235 -8.08 1.81 9.17
CA ASN A 235 -8.84 2.76 8.40
C ASN A 235 -7.92 3.81 7.76
N THR A 236 -8.27 4.26 6.56
CA THR A 236 -7.52 5.26 5.79
C THR A 236 -8.46 6.31 5.23
N GLY A 237 -7.91 7.49 4.88
CA GLY A 237 -8.67 8.60 4.32
C GLY A 237 -8.65 8.63 2.80
N ILE A 238 -9.69 9.24 2.22
CA ILE A 238 -9.73 9.57 0.79
C ILE A 238 -9.72 11.08 0.63
N ALA A 239 -8.71 11.61 -0.04
CA ALA A 239 -8.68 13.02 -0.44
C ALA A 239 -9.28 13.18 -1.84
N ALA A 240 -10.39 13.92 -1.94
CA ALA A 240 -11.05 14.20 -3.21
C ALA A 240 -11.78 15.53 -3.16
N ARG A 241 -11.79 16.27 -4.28
CA ARG A 241 -12.58 17.50 -4.44
C ARG A 241 -12.37 18.54 -3.31
N GLY A 242 -11.10 18.73 -2.92
CA GLY A 242 -10.74 19.69 -1.87
C GLY A 242 -11.12 19.27 -0.45
N ARG A 243 -11.41 17.99 -0.22
CA ARG A 243 -11.76 17.45 1.10
C ARG A 243 -11.04 16.15 1.39
N ILE A 244 -10.85 15.86 2.66
CA ILE A 244 -10.49 14.53 3.18
C ILE A 244 -11.76 13.90 3.74
N TYR A 245 -12.06 12.68 3.33
CA TYR A 245 -13.17 11.87 3.83
C TYR A 245 -12.64 10.70 4.63
N LEU A 246 -13.24 10.48 5.81
CA LEU A 246 -12.88 9.40 6.73
C LEU A 246 -14.14 8.64 7.11
N ALA A 247 -14.21 7.36 6.75
CA ALA A 247 -15.32 6.50 7.07
C ALA A 247 -15.12 5.87 8.45
N ASN A 248 -16.06 6.06 9.35
CA ASN A 248 -16.05 5.52 10.70
C ASN A 248 -17.31 4.68 10.90
N ASP A 249 -17.40 4.00 12.06
CA ASP A 249 -18.63 3.32 12.46
C ASP A 249 -19.81 4.31 12.40
N TYR A 250 -20.78 4.00 11.53
CA TYR A 250 -22.04 4.73 11.33
C TYR A 250 -21.94 6.17 10.78
N LYS A 251 -20.74 6.70 10.49
CA LYS A 251 -20.55 8.10 10.07
C LYS A 251 -19.42 8.25 9.06
N VAL A 252 -19.54 9.24 8.18
CA VAL A 252 -18.41 9.72 7.36
C VAL A 252 -18.11 11.16 7.76
N TYR A 253 -16.88 11.41 8.20
CA TYR A 253 -16.40 12.74 8.53
C TYR A 253 -15.73 13.36 7.31
N SER A 254 -15.83 14.68 7.16
CA SER A 254 -15.15 15.40 6.08
C SER A 254 -14.41 16.62 6.61
N PHE A 255 -13.15 16.80 6.19
CA PHE A 255 -12.32 17.96 6.50
C PHE A 255 -12.09 18.74 5.21
N ALA A 256 -12.26 20.06 5.25
CA ALA A 256 -11.96 20.93 4.12
C ALA A 256 -10.44 21.17 4.03
N LEU A 257 -9.89 21.06 2.82
CA LEU A 257 -8.51 21.45 2.54
C LEU A 257 -8.50 22.93 2.12
N PRO A 258 -7.81 23.82 2.85
CA PRO A 258 -7.78 25.25 2.50
C PRO A 258 -7.20 25.48 1.10
N GLY A 259 -7.76 26.42 0.35
CA GLY A 259 -7.17 26.90 -0.90
C GLY A 259 -7.40 26.05 -2.15
N ILE A 260 -8.12 24.91 -2.07
CA ILE A 260 -8.50 24.12 -3.25
C ILE A 260 -9.91 24.52 -3.68
N VAL A 261 -10.02 25.28 -4.79
CA VAL A 261 -11.30 25.47 -5.48
C VAL A 261 -11.57 24.20 -6.31
N PRO A 262 -12.65 23.44 -6.03
CA PRO A 262 -12.94 22.24 -6.81
C PRO A 262 -13.17 22.60 -8.27
N THR A 263 -12.44 21.98 -9.19
CA THR A 263 -12.78 22.06 -10.62
C THR A 263 -14.19 21.48 -10.80
N PRO A 264 -15.14 22.21 -11.40
CA PRO A 264 -16.51 21.72 -11.58
C PRO A 264 -16.51 20.39 -12.34
N THR A 265 -17.39 19.48 -11.93
CA THR A 265 -17.58 18.20 -12.63
C THR A 265 -17.97 18.48 -14.08
N PRO A 266 -17.29 17.92 -15.09
CA PRO A 266 -17.74 18.06 -16.47
C PRO A 266 -19.16 17.53 -16.59
N THR A 267 -20.08 18.37 -17.08
CA THR A 267 -21.46 17.97 -17.34
C THR A 267 -21.46 16.83 -18.35
N PRO A 268 -22.11 15.69 -18.08
CA PRO A 268 -22.19 14.60 -19.04
C PRO A 268 -22.81 15.13 -20.35
N ARG A 269 -22.06 15.08 -21.44
CA ARG A 269 -22.62 15.39 -22.76
C ARG A 269 -23.65 14.30 -23.08
N PRO A 270 -24.90 14.63 -23.45
CA PRO A 270 -25.88 13.62 -23.79
C PRO A 270 -25.34 12.73 -24.91
N ARG A 271 -25.29 11.42 -24.64
CA ARG A 271 -24.87 10.41 -25.62
C ARG A 271 -25.93 10.38 -26.73
N PRO A 272 -25.58 10.51 -28.02
CA PRO A 272 -26.55 10.36 -29.09
C PRO A 272 -27.18 8.97 -29.01
N THR A 273 -28.52 8.93 -28.97
CA THR A 273 -29.30 7.70 -28.97
C THR A 273 -28.97 6.89 -30.23
N PRO A 274 -28.63 5.59 -30.14
CA PRO A 274 -28.42 4.77 -31.32
C PRO A 274 -29.69 4.74 -32.17
N ARG A 275 -29.62 5.23 -33.42
CA ARG A 275 -30.73 5.03 -34.37
C ARG A 275 -30.80 3.55 -34.74
N HIS A 276 -31.98 2.97 -34.62
CA HIS A 276 -32.27 1.59 -35.02
C HIS A 276 -31.90 1.39 -36.49
N ARG A 277 -30.91 0.54 -36.78
CA ARG A 277 -30.58 0.11 -38.14
C ARG A 277 -31.55 -1.00 -38.51
N PRO A 278 -32.40 -0.87 -39.56
CA PRO A 278 -33.27 -1.95 -39.97
C PRO A 278 -32.46 -3.19 -40.36
N THR A 279 -32.87 -4.35 -39.86
CA THR A 279 -32.29 -5.65 -40.22
C THR A 279 -32.56 -5.92 -41.70
N PRO A 280 -31.54 -6.24 -42.52
CA PRO A 280 -31.77 -6.60 -43.91
C PRO A 280 -32.59 -7.90 -44.00
N PRO A 281 -33.53 -8.01 -44.95
CA PRO A 281 -34.35 -9.20 -45.10
C PRO A 281 -33.50 -10.42 -45.48
N VAL A 282 -33.84 -11.56 -44.90
CA VAL A 282 -33.18 -12.85 -45.15
C VAL A 282 -33.38 -13.24 -46.62
N ARG A 283 -32.26 -13.49 -47.31
CA ARG A 283 -32.27 -13.93 -48.72
C ARG A 283 -32.64 -15.43 -48.77
N PRO A 284 -33.61 -15.86 -49.58
CA PRO A 284 -33.95 -17.28 -49.69
C PRO A 284 -32.78 -18.08 -50.26
N ILE A 285 -32.47 -19.20 -49.62
CA ILE A 285 -31.52 -20.20 -50.12
C ILE A 285 -32.24 -21.00 -51.23
N PRO A 286 -31.71 -21.10 -52.46
CA PRO A 286 -32.28 -21.98 -53.46
C PRO A 286 -31.95 -23.44 -53.11
N LEU A 287 -32.96 -24.30 -53.17
CA LEU A 287 -32.78 -25.74 -53.07
C LEU A 287 -32.14 -26.28 -54.36
N ARG A 288 -30.92 -26.81 -54.24
CA ARG A 288 -30.46 -28.10 -54.80
C ARG A 288 -29.09 -28.45 -54.27
#